data_AF-A0A220DC16-F1
#
_entry.id   AF-A0A220DC16-F1
#
_cell.length_a   1.000
_cell.length_b   1.000
_cell.length_c   1.000
_cell.angle_alpha   90.00
_cell.angle_beta   90.00
_cell.angle_gamma   90.00
#
_symmetry.space_group_name_H-M   'P 1'
#
loop_
_entity.id
_entity.type
_entity.pdbx_description
1 polymer ?
#
loop_
_entity_poly.entity_id
_entity_poly.type
_entity_poly.pdbx_seq_one_letter_code
_entity_poly.pdbx_strand_id
1 'polypeptide(L)'
;NIYGMHWLLDVDNVYGYGAAMAADPGCNDSTVRVAYINTYQRGPQESVWETVAHPSCETFDFGSANGFLPLFIQDSAYAEQWRYTNAPDADARAIEAAYWALTWATATGAQAQVQATVAKAAKMGDYLRYAMYDEYFKQPGCTSPSCPAGTGKNSSNYLLSWYYSWGG
;
A
#
# COMPACT_ATOMS: atom_id res chain seq x y z
N ASN A 1 4.17 -12.11 1.59
CA ASN A 1 3.15 -11.35 0.85
C ASN A 1 2.15 -10.73 1.80
N ILE A 2 1.76 -9.49 1.53
CA ILE A 2 0.72 -8.73 2.25
C ILE A 2 -0.62 -8.89 1.51
N TYR A 3 -1.73 -9.02 2.23
CA TYR A 3 -3.07 -9.07 1.64
C TYR A 3 -3.85 -7.79 1.94
N GLY A 4 -3.44 -6.71 1.27
CA GLY A 4 -4.08 -5.40 1.34
C GLY A 4 -3.96 -4.69 -0.01
N MET A 5 -4.84 -3.75 -0.29
CA MET A 5 -4.87 -3.09 -1.60
C MET A 5 -3.76 -2.04 -1.69
N HIS A 6 -3.06 -2.01 -2.82
CA HIS A 6 -2.34 -0.78 -3.17
C HIS A 6 -3.37 0.32 -3.51
N TRP A 7 -3.07 1.56 -3.15
CA TRP A 7 -4.04 2.65 -3.21
C TRP A 7 -4.25 3.26 -4.61
N LEU A 8 -3.29 3.15 -5.54
CA LEU A 8 -3.35 3.85 -6.82
C LEU A 8 -2.96 2.93 -7.99
N LEU A 9 -3.77 2.98 -9.05
CA LEU A 9 -3.57 2.22 -10.27
C LEU A 9 -3.73 3.16 -11.47
N ASP A 10 -2.85 3.01 -12.46
CA ASP A 10 -3.05 3.53 -13.80
C ASP A 10 -3.73 2.45 -14.65
N VAL A 11 -5.06 2.53 -14.73
CA VAL A 11 -5.94 1.46 -15.23
C VAL A 11 -5.78 1.20 -16.73
N ASP A 12 -5.45 2.23 -17.50
CA ASP A 12 -5.30 2.14 -18.97
C ASP A 12 -3.87 2.44 -19.42
N ASN A 13 -2.91 2.37 -18.50
CA ASN A 13 -1.48 2.59 -18.74
C ASN A 13 -1.19 3.93 -19.46
N VAL A 14 -1.86 5.00 -19.03
CA VAL A 14 -1.68 6.35 -19.57
C VAL A 14 -0.25 6.87 -19.34
N TYR A 15 0.37 6.52 -18.21
CA TYR A 15 1.76 6.88 -17.91
C TYR A 15 2.78 5.97 -18.61
N GLY A 16 2.37 4.81 -19.10
CA GLY A 16 3.19 3.94 -19.94
C GLY A 16 4.16 2.99 -19.22
N TYR A 17 4.10 2.90 -17.89
CA TYR A 17 5.03 2.05 -17.12
C TYR A 17 4.76 0.54 -17.22
N GLY A 18 3.52 0.15 -17.52
CA GLY A 18 3.07 -1.24 -17.38
C GLY A 18 3.86 -2.26 -18.20
N ALA A 19 4.41 -1.88 -19.36
CA ALA A 19 5.19 -2.80 -20.18
C ALA A 19 6.53 -3.19 -19.54
N ALA A 20 7.23 -2.24 -18.90
CA ALA A 20 8.48 -2.50 -18.20
C ALA A 20 8.24 -3.36 -16.96
N MET A 21 7.26 -2.99 -16.13
CA MET A 21 6.92 -3.74 -14.92
C MET A 21 6.49 -5.17 -15.24
N ALA A 22 5.71 -5.39 -16.30
CA ALA A 22 5.29 -6.73 -16.68
C ALA A 22 6.42 -7.61 -17.26
N ALA A 23 7.50 -7.01 -17.73
CA ALA A 23 8.65 -7.72 -18.28
C ALA A 23 9.64 -8.15 -17.20
N ASP A 24 9.66 -7.48 -16.05
CA ASP A 24 10.59 -7.73 -14.96
C ASP A 24 10.06 -8.81 -14.00
N PRO A 25 10.78 -9.94 -13.82
CA PRO A 25 10.33 -11.03 -12.96
C PRO A 25 10.36 -10.71 -11.45
N GLY A 26 11.08 -9.66 -11.05
CA GLY A 26 11.07 -9.09 -9.70
C GLY A 26 9.80 -8.26 -9.41
N CYS A 27 9.12 -7.80 -10.46
CA CYS A 27 7.82 -7.16 -10.33
C CYS A 27 6.71 -8.22 -10.22
N ASN A 28 5.97 -8.19 -9.11
CA ASN A 28 4.75 -9.00 -8.94
C ASN A 28 3.53 -8.33 -9.64
N ASP A 29 3.76 -7.77 -10.83
CA ASP A 29 2.74 -7.21 -11.73
C ASP A 29 2.90 -7.89 -13.09
N SER A 30 1.84 -8.55 -13.57
CA SER A 30 1.85 -9.25 -14.86
C SER A 30 0.96 -8.57 -15.90
N THR A 31 0.41 -7.39 -15.59
CA THR A 31 -0.55 -6.73 -16.47
C THR A 31 0.01 -5.42 -17.02
N VAL A 32 0.15 -5.34 -18.34
CA VAL A 32 0.58 -4.11 -19.02
C VAL A 32 -0.46 -3.00 -18.87
N ARG A 33 -1.75 -3.35 -18.85
CA ARG A 33 -2.85 -2.37 -18.87
C ARG A 33 -3.08 -1.73 -17.50
N VAL A 34 -3.15 -2.53 -16.43
CA VAL A 34 -3.44 -2.04 -15.06
C VAL A 34 -2.12 -1.94 -14.30
N ALA A 35 -1.47 -0.79 -14.41
CA ALA A 35 -0.14 -0.57 -13.87
C ALA A 35 -0.22 -0.03 -12.43
N TYR A 36 0.54 -0.62 -11.50
CA TYR A 36 0.69 -0.09 -10.15
C TYR A 36 1.62 1.14 -10.16
N ILE A 37 1.12 2.28 -9.66
CA ILE A 37 1.85 3.55 -9.64
C ILE A 37 1.68 4.25 -8.31
N ASN A 38 2.57 5.19 -8.00
CA ASN A 38 2.43 6.08 -6.87
C ASN A 38 2.78 7.53 -7.26
N THR A 39 2.47 8.48 -6.37
CA THR A 39 2.66 9.92 -6.59
C THR A 39 3.27 10.59 -5.36
N TYR A 40 2.51 10.73 -4.27
CA TYR A 40 2.93 11.43 -3.05
C TYR A 40 4.09 10.74 -2.33
N GLN A 41 5.20 11.46 -2.12
CA GLN A 41 6.40 10.99 -1.41
C GLN A 41 7.22 12.10 -0.72
N ARG A 42 6.88 13.39 -0.88
CA ARG A 42 7.76 14.52 -0.48
C ARG A 42 7.16 15.43 0.60
N GLY A 43 6.32 14.85 1.45
CA GLY A 43 5.84 15.49 2.67
C GLY A 43 4.64 16.42 2.48
N PRO A 44 4.26 17.19 3.53
CA PRO A 44 2.93 17.78 3.65
C PRO A 44 2.64 18.96 2.72
N GLN A 45 3.66 19.52 2.06
CA GLN A 45 3.50 20.61 1.09
C GLN A 45 3.49 20.12 -0.35
N GLU A 46 3.67 18.81 -0.59
CA GLU A 46 3.53 18.25 -1.94
C GLU A 46 2.04 18.12 -2.30
N SER A 47 1.51 19.12 -2.98
CA SER A 47 0.15 19.04 -3.53
C SER A 47 0.09 18.08 -4.72
N VAL A 48 -1.13 17.72 -5.14
CA VAL A 48 -1.35 16.87 -6.33
C VAL A 48 -0.67 17.40 -7.59
N TRP A 49 -0.52 18.73 -7.71
CA TRP A 49 0.08 19.40 -8.86
C TRP A 49 1.61 19.32 -8.88
N GLU A 50 2.21 18.90 -7.77
CA GLU A 50 3.65 18.95 -7.57
C GLU A 50 4.27 17.56 -7.62
N THR A 51 3.47 16.50 -7.53
CA THR A 51 3.94 15.11 -7.55
C THR A 51 4.65 14.73 -8.85
N VAL A 52 5.51 13.71 -8.76
CA VAL A 52 6.05 13.00 -9.93
C VAL A 52 5.49 11.58 -9.88
N ALA A 53 4.57 11.26 -10.79
CA ALA A 53 4.05 9.91 -10.92
C ALA A 53 5.19 8.95 -11.27
N HIS A 54 5.21 7.78 -10.62
CA HIS A 54 6.27 6.79 -10.75
C HIS A 54 5.73 5.38 -10.56
N PRO A 55 6.35 4.35 -11.15
CA PRO A 55 5.90 2.97 -10.99
C PRO A 55 6.14 2.46 -9.57
N SER A 56 5.25 1.60 -9.08
CA SER A 56 5.41 0.91 -7.80
C SER A 56 6.55 -0.11 -7.84
N CYS A 57 6.81 -0.69 -9.01
CA CYS A 57 8.00 -1.51 -9.27
C CYS A 57 9.03 -0.71 -10.06
N GLU A 58 10.18 -0.44 -9.45
CA GLU A 58 11.26 0.34 -9.99
C GLU A 58 12.30 -0.57 -10.64
N THR A 59 12.34 -0.55 -11.97
CA THR A 59 13.26 -1.33 -12.82
C THR A 59 14.35 -0.46 -13.43
N PHE A 60 14.39 0.85 -13.10
CA PHE A 60 15.29 1.85 -13.68
C PHE A 60 15.09 2.13 -15.19
N ASP A 61 14.05 1.57 -15.81
CA ASP A 61 13.73 1.81 -17.21
C ASP A 61 13.23 3.25 -17.50
N PHE A 62 12.81 3.98 -16.45
CA PHE A 62 12.26 5.33 -16.54
C PHE A 62 12.90 6.27 -15.53
N GLY A 63 12.84 7.57 -15.77
CA GLY A 63 13.40 8.57 -14.87
C GLY A 63 14.91 8.73 -15.05
N SER A 64 15.66 8.73 -13.94
CA SER A 64 17.12 8.84 -13.94
C SER A 64 17.81 7.48 -14.10
N ALA A 65 19.15 7.43 -14.04
CA ALA A 65 19.90 6.17 -14.02
C ALA A 65 19.58 5.26 -12.82
N ASN A 66 18.99 5.82 -11.76
CA ASN A 66 18.52 5.08 -10.57
C ASN A 66 16.99 5.16 -10.46
N GLY A 67 16.30 5.28 -11.59
CA GLY A 67 14.85 5.42 -11.59
C GLY A 67 14.38 6.76 -11.03
N PHE A 68 13.30 6.70 -10.25
CA PHE A 68 12.75 7.84 -9.51
C PHE A 68 13.25 7.89 -8.06
N LEU A 69 13.95 6.86 -7.56
CA LEU A 69 14.33 6.74 -6.15
C LEU A 69 15.07 7.95 -5.56
N PRO A 70 16.06 8.57 -6.26
CA PRO A 70 16.79 9.70 -5.71
C PRO A 70 15.94 10.97 -5.52
N LEU A 71 14.73 11.03 -6.09
CA LEU A 71 13.80 12.13 -5.82
C LEU A 71 13.21 12.06 -4.41
N PHE A 72 13.19 10.86 -3.81
CA PHE A 72 12.46 10.59 -2.58
C PHE A 72 13.41 10.26 -1.41
N ILE A 73 14.36 9.36 -1.63
CA ILE A 73 15.28 8.87 -0.60
C ILE A 73 16.72 9.03 -1.07
N GLN A 74 17.55 9.68 -0.25
CA GLN A 74 18.99 9.79 -0.48
C GLN A 74 19.68 8.56 0.08
N ASP A 75 20.40 7.84 -0.77
CA ASP A 75 21.21 6.68 -0.38
C ASP A 75 22.53 6.67 -1.15
N SER A 76 23.51 5.97 -0.61
CA SER A 76 24.83 5.75 -1.22
C SER A 76 24.77 4.86 -2.47
N ALA A 77 23.76 4.00 -2.57
CA ALA A 77 23.50 3.13 -3.72
C ALA A 77 21.99 2.88 -3.86
N TYR A 78 21.56 2.56 -5.07
CA TYR A 78 20.17 2.28 -5.41
C TYR A 78 20.05 0.89 -6.00
N ALA A 79 18.95 0.21 -5.69
CA ALA A 79 18.61 -1.11 -6.22
C ALA A 79 17.20 -1.08 -6.80
N GLU A 80 17.00 -1.86 -7.87
CA GLU A 80 15.67 -2.22 -8.36
C GLU A 80 14.87 -2.80 -7.20
N GLN A 81 13.62 -2.40 -7.09
CA GLN A 81 12.79 -2.69 -5.91
C GLN A 81 11.32 -2.52 -6.23
N TRP A 82 10.46 -3.09 -5.40
CA TRP A 82 9.03 -2.83 -5.44
C TRP A 82 8.55 -2.23 -4.13
N ARG A 83 7.54 -1.37 -4.20
CA ARG A 83 6.93 -0.74 -3.01
C ARG A 83 5.46 -0.42 -3.25
N TYR A 84 4.64 -0.75 -2.26
CA TYR A 84 3.22 -0.49 -2.28
C TYR A 84 2.81 0.25 -1.00
N THR A 85 1.85 1.16 -1.16
CA THR A 85 1.21 1.89 -0.06
C THR A 85 -0.26 1.53 -0.02
N ASN A 86 -0.77 1.19 1.16
CA ASN A 86 -2.19 0.98 1.40
C ASN A 86 -2.87 2.27 1.87
N ALA A 87 -4.15 2.41 1.52
CA ALA A 87 -5.06 3.40 2.11
C ALA A 87 -5.99 2.66 3.10
N PRO A 88 -5.74 2.73 4.42
CA PRO A 88 -6.41 1.90 5.42
C PRO A 88 -7.93 2.11 5.48
N ASP A 89 -8.40 3.31 5.14
CA ASP A 89 -9.81 3.63 5.05
C ASP A 89 -10.51 2.84 3.93
N ALA A 90 -9.83 2.60 2.79
CA ALA A 90 -10.38 1.85 1.67
C ALA A 90 -10.51 0.35 1.99
N ASP A 91 -9.48 -0.24 2.61
CA ASP A 91 -9.55 -1.63 3.09
C ASP A 91 -10.64 -1.78 4.16
N ALA A 92 -10.72 -0.85 5.12
CA ALA A 92 -11.77 -0.83 6.15
C ALA A 92 -13.17 -0.74 5.53
N ARG A 93 -13.37 0.12 4.53
CA ARG A 93 -14.63 0.24 3.79
C ARG A 93 -15.01 -1.04 3.04
N ALA A 94 -14.03 -1.75 2.48
CA ALA A 94 -14.27 -3.05 1.84
C ALA A 94 -14.71 -4.12 2.86
N ILE A 95 -14.10 -4.12 4.06
CA ILE A 95 -14.48 -4.99 5.17
C ILE A 95 -15.89 -4.67 5.67
N GLU A 96 -16.22 -3.39 5.82
CA GLU A 96 -17.57 -2.92 6.17
C GLU A 96 -18.61 -3.38 5.15
N ALA A 97 -18.32 -3.24 3.86
CA ALA A 97 -19.20 -3.73 2.80
C ALA A 97 -19.43 -5.25 2.87
N ALA A 98 -18.37 -6.03 3.17
CA ALA A 98 -18.47 -7.47 3.35
C ALA A 98 -19.31 -7.85 4.59
N TYR A 99 -19.23 -7.07 5.68
CA TYR A 99 -20.08 -7.23 6.86
C TYR A 99 -21.57 -7.07 6.50
N TRP A 100 -21.93 -6.02 5.76
CA TRP A 100 -23.31 -5.81 5.33
C TRP A 100 -23.78 -6.88 4.36
N ALA A 101 -22.93 -7.31 3.41
CA ALA A 101 -23.24 -8.42 2.52
C ALA A 101 -23.53 -9.72 3.29
N LEU A 102 -22.73 -10.05 4.31
CA LEU A 102 -22.99 -11.19 5.18
C LEU A 102 -24.31 -11.05 5.94
N THR A 103 -24.58 -9.87 6.49
CA THR A 103 -25.80 -9.57 7.25
C THR A 103 -27.05 -9.79 6.37
N TRP A 104 -27.07 -9.22 5.17
CA TRP A 104 -28.19 -9.35 4.25
C TRP A 104 -28.34 -10.76 3.69
N ALA A 105 -27.23 -11.41 3.33
CA ALA A 105 -27.26 -12.80 2.88
C ALA A 105 -27.74 -13.76 3.97
N THR A 106 -27.41 -13.49 5.24
CA THR A 106 -27.89 -14.29 6.38
C THR A 106 -29.41 -14.14 6.54
N ALA A 107 -29.94 -12.92 6.42
CA ALA A 107 -31.38 -12.64 6.53
C ALA A 107 -32.23 -13.37 5.47
N THR A 108 -31.65 -13.71 4.32
CA THR A 108 -32.32 -14.45 3.23
C THR A 108 -31.89 -15.91 3.13
N GLY A 109 -31.05 -16.42 4.04
CA GLY A 109 -30.50 -17.78 4.00
C GLY A 109 -29.46 -18.03 2.90
N ALA A 110 -28.97 -16.99 2.22
CA ALA A 110 -28.00 -17.03 1.13
C ALA A 110 -26.52 -16.90 1.57
N GLN A 111 -26.23 -17.00 2.88
CA GLN A 111 -24.88 -16.82 3.45
C GLN A 111 -23.76 -17.62 2.74
N ALA A 112 -24.07 -18.84 2.28
CA ALA A 112 -23.10 -19.69 1.57
C ALA A 112 -22.57 -19.06 0.28
N GLN A 113 -23.34 -18.17 -0.35
CA GLN A 113 -22.96 -17.50 -1.61
C GLN A 113 -21.87 -16.44 -1.40
N VAL A 114 -21.75 -15.87 -0.20
CA VAL A 114 -20.80 -14.78 0.11
C VAL A 114 -19.62 -15.23 0.96
N GLN A 115 -19.60 -16.48 1.43
CA GLN A 115 -18.63 -16.99 2.39
C GLN A 115 -17.17 -16.79 1.94
N ALA A 116 -16.86 -17.04 0.67
CA ALA A 116 -15.51 -16.88 0.13
C ALA A 116 -15.05 -15.41 0.16
N THR A 117 -15.95 -14.46 -0.12
CA THR A 117 -15.66 -13.02 -0.07
C THR A 117 -15.49 -12.55 1.37
N VAL A 118 -16.32 -13.02 2.30
CA VAL A 118 -16.18 -12.73 3.73
C VAL A 118 -14.85 -13.23 4.27
N ALA A 119 -14.40 -14.43 3.87
CA ALA A 119 -13.10 -14.95 4.26
C ALA A 119 -11.93 -14.07 3.75
N LYS A 120 -12.04 -13.52 2.53
CA LYS A 120 -11.06 -12.56 2.00
C LYS A 120 -11.08 -11.25 2.78
N ALA A 121 -12.25 -10.72 3.10
CA ALA A 121 -12.38 -9.51 3.92
C ALA A 121 -11.80 -9.71 5.33
N ALA A 122 -12.03 -10.87 5.96
CA ALA A 122 -11.42 -11.20 7.24
C ALA A 122 -9.89 -11.23 7.16
N LYS A 123 -9.34 -11.85 6.10
CA LYS A 123 -7.89 -11.85 5.84
C LYS A 123 -7.35 -10.43 5.63
N MET A 124 -8.05 -9.58 4.86
CA MET A 124 -7.70 -8.17 4.68
C MET A 124 -7.67 -7.43 6.02
N GLY A 125 -8.68 -7.63 6.87
CA GLY A 125 -8.71 -7.06 8.22
C GLY A 125 -7.54 -7.51 9.11
N ASP A 126 -7.05 -8.73 8.93
CA ASP A 126 -5.90 -9.24 9.68
C ASP A 126 -4.59 -8.53 9.30
N TYR A 127 -4.40 -8.22 8.01
CA TYR A 127 -3.27 -7.40 7.53
C TYR A 127 -3.47 -5.89 7.78
N LEU A 128 -4.69 -5.39 7.76
CA LEU A 128 -5.02 -3.98 8.04
C LEU A 128 -4.53 -3.51 9.41
N ARG A 129 -4.26 -4.44 10.35
CA ARG A 129 -3.63 -4.15 11.64
C ARG A 129 -2.26 -3.45 11.52
N TYR A 130 -1.57 -3.56 10.38
CA TYR A 130 -0.35 -2.76 10.14
C TYR A 130 -0.60 -1.26 10.19
N ALA A 131 -1.81 -0.79 9.83
CA ALA A 131 -2.22 0.61 9.96
C ALA A 131 -2.32 1.11 11.41
N MET A 132 -2.29 0.20 12.39
CA MET A 132 -2.44 0.54 13.81
C MET A 132 -1.13 0.90 14.51
N TYR A 133 -0.01 0.89 13.79
CA TYR A 133 1.32 1.11 14.36
C TYR A 133 1.91 2.44 13.90
N ASP A 134 2.75 3.04 14.75
CA ASP A 134 3.65 4.12 14.35
C ASP A 134 4.50 3.69 13.15
N GLU A 135 4.79 4.63 12.25
CA GLU A 135 5.50 4.40 10.98
C GLU A 135 6.83 3.64 11.17
N TYR A 136 7.55 3.94 12.26
CA TYR A 136 8.82 3.29 12.60
C TYR A 136 8.72 2.49 13.89
N PHE A 137 7.51 2.06 14.26
CA PHE A 137 7.20 1.30 15.47
C PHE A 137 7.75 1.96 16.75
N LYS A 138 7.76 3.29 16.83
CA LYS A 138 8.11 4.05 18.04
C LYS A 138 6.94 4.06 19.03
N GLN A 139 7.26 4.33 20.29
CA GLN A 139 6.23 4.48 21.33
C GLN A 139 5.48 5.82 21.18
N PRO A 140 4.16 5.86 21.46
CA PRO A 140 3.39 7.10 21.48
C PRO A 140 4.03 8.18 22.36
N GLY A 141 3.96 9.43 21.91
CA GLY A 141 4.57 10.57 22.61
C GLY A 141 6.07 10.76 22.33
N CYS A 142 6.66 9.93 21.47
CA CYS A 142 8.00 10.18 20.96
C CYS A 142 8.06 11.48 20.14
N THR A 143 9.06 12.31 20.41
CA THR A 143 9.27 13.62 19.75
C THR A 143 10.60 13.74 19.01
N SER A 144 11.35 12.64 18.89
CA SER A 144 12.68 12.62 18.26
C SER A 144 12.95 11.27 17.55
N PRO A 145 13.66 11.23 16.41
CA PRO A 145 14.05 9.98 15.76
C PRO A 145 14.84 9.01 16.67
N SER A 146 15.52 9.54 17.68
CA SER A 146 16.34 8.79 18.63
C SER A 146 15.56 8.05 19.73
N CYS A 147 14.23 8.18 19.82
CA CYS A 147 13.45 7.45 20.81
C CYS A 147 13.65 5.93 20.68
N PRO A 148 13.56 5.18 21.79
CA PRO A 148 13.51 3.72 21.73
C PRO A 148 12.36 3.23 20.86
N ALA A 149 12.58 2.11 20.17
CA ALA A 149 11.50 1.39 19.51
C ALA A 149 10.53 0.80 20.54
N GLY A 150 9.30 0.53 20.11
CA GLY A 150 8.36 -0.29 20.86
C GLY A 150 8.79 -1.76 20.90
N THR A 151 8.30 -2.48 21.89
CA THR A 151 8.44 -3.93 22.07
C THR A 151 7.05 -4.54 22.03
N GLY A 152 6.49 -4.70 20.82
CA GLY A 152 5.16 -5.23 20.60
C GLY A 152 4.11 -4.13 20.52
N LYS A 153 3.01 -4.24 21.29
CA LYS A 153 1.82 -3.39 21.14
C LYS A 153 1.99 -1.96 21.68
N ASN A 154 3.08 -1.65 22.38
CA ASN A 154 3.35 -0.31 22.90
C ASN A 154 3.80 0.69 21.83
N SER A 155 3.89 0.29 20.55
CA SER A 155 3.99 1.19 19.40
C SER A 155 2.70 1.30 18.60
N SER A 156 1.61 0.69 19.08
CA SER A 156 0.30 0.77 18.44
C SER A 156 -0.52 1.93 18.99
N ASN A 157 -1.16 2.68 18.10
CA ASN A 157 -2.18 3.69 18.45
C ASN A 157 -3.62 3.13 18.36
N TYR A 158 -3.80 1.91 17.84
CA TYR A 158 -5.10 1.24 17.62
C TYR A 158 -6.09 2.02 16.75
N LEU A 159 -5.60 2.96 15.95
CA LEU A 159 -6.37 3.70 14.96
C LEU A 159 -5.99 3.24 13.56
N LEU A 160 -6.76 3.67 12.55
CA LEU A 160 -6.35 3.53 11.16
C LEU A 160 -5.50 4.75 10.80
N SER A 161 -4.20 4.56 10.61
CA SER A 161 -3.27 5.61 10.17
C SER A 161 -3.54 6.04 8.72
N TRP A 162 -2.78 7.04 8.24
CA TRP A 162 -2.85 7.50 6.86
C TRP A 162 -2.45 6.40 5.85
N TYR A 163 -1.47 5.57 6.20
CA TYR A 163 -1.05 4.42 5.42
C TYR A 163 -0.30 3.40 6.27
N TYR A 164 -0.19 2.19 5.73
CA TYR A 164 0.99 1.35 5.90
C TYR A 164 1.58 1.06 4.53
N SER A 165 2.89 0.81 4.48
CA SER A 165 3.61 0.52 3.24
C SER A 165 4.52 -0.69 3.41
N TRP A 166 4.80 -1.37 2.31
CA TRP A 166 5.74 -2.49 2.27
C TRP A 166 6.48 -2.50 0.94
N GLY A 167 7.74 -2.92 0.98
CA GLY A 167 8.61 -3.01 -0.18
C GLY A 167 9.69 -4.05 0.00
N GLY A 168 10.44 -4.33 -1.06
CA GLY A 168 11.52 -5.31 -1.07
C GLY A 168 12.31 -5.32 -2.37
#